data_AF-A0AAP1C1B0-F1
#
_entry.id   AF-A0AAP1C1B0-F1
#
_cell.length_a   1.000
_cell.length_b   1.000
_cell.length_c   1.000
_cell.angle_alpha   90.00
_cell.angle_beta   90.00
_cell.angle_gamma   90.00
#
_symmetry.space_group_name_H-M   'P 1'
#
loop_
_entity.id
_entity.type
_entity.pdbx_description
1 polymer ?
#
loop_
_entity_poly.entity_id
_entity_poly.type
_entity_poly.pdbx_seq_one_letter_code
_entity_poly.pdbx_strand_id
1 'polypeptide(L)'
;MKDRRVAAFERVLSRRRQLDRKLNATLGGLRGELQALIDALEESRAAVRAHAAGLAAHDGKIDALLGGVSFRADEYLKLREFRSHAAEQHAMLEARAAQAGQALAAKEAQIGALRTEIVRNRARIDIYGKRRDTLVKAIELAIEDAQDEETSESRRPGPAF
;
A
#
# COMPACT_ATOMS: atom_id res chain seq x y z
N MET A 1 -42.86 -6.73 -11.47
CA MET A 1 -41.89 -5.64 -11.73
C MET A 1 -40.84 -5.65 -10.63
N LYS A 2 -39.53 -5.69 -10.93
CA LYS A 2 -38.49 -5.61 -9.88
C LYS A 2 -38.61 -4.27 -9.13
N ASP A 3 -38.60 -4.30 -7.81
CA ASP A 3 -38.61 -3.08 -6.98
C ASP A 3 -37.44 -2.17 -7.37
N ARG A 4 -37.74 -0.91 -7.67
CA ARG A 4 -36.77 0.10 -8.11
C ARG A 4 -35.66 0.32 -7.08
N ARG A 5 -35.96 0.16 -5.78
CA ARG A 5 -35.01 0.29 -4.66
C ARG A 5 -34.02 -0.88 -4.65
N VAL A 6 -34.49 -2.12 -4.87
CA VAL A 6 -33.61 -3.29 -5.02
C VAL A 6 -32.67 -3.11 -6.21
N ALA A 7 -33.20 -2.69 -7.36
CA ALA A 7 -32.39 -2.42 -8.56
C ALA A 7 -31.38 -1.27 -8.38
N ALA A 8 -31.66 -0.31 -7.48
CA ALA A 8 -30.71 0.75 -7.13
C ALA A 8 -29.56 0.20 -6.27
N PHE A 9 -29.86 -0.64 -5.26
CA PHE A 9 -28.82 -1.29 -4.46
C PHE A 9 -27.94 -2.22 -5.28
N GLU A 10 -28.52 -3.01 -6.20
CA GLU A 10 -27.75 -3.87 -7.13
C GLU A 10 -26.75 -3.05 -7.95
N ARG A 11 -27.16 -1.89 -8.47
CA ARG A 11 -26.29 -0.97 -9.22
C ARG A 11 -25.16 -0.41 -8.35
N VAL A 12 -25.46 0.03 -7.12
CA VAL A 12 -24.45 0.52 -6.17
C VAL A 12 -23.44 -0.58 -5.81
N LEU A 13 -23.92 -1.79 -5.51
CA LEU A 13 -23.08 -2.95 -5.20
C LEU A 13 -22.18 -3.33 -6.37
N SER A 14 -22.71 -3.34 -7.60
CA SER A 14 -21.93 -3.60 -8.80
C SER A 14 -20.77 -2.62 -8.96
N ARG A 15 -21.04 -1.31 -8.84
CA ARG A 15 -20.01 -0.26 -8.91
C ARG A 15 -18.97 -0.42 -7.79
N ARG A 16 -19.39 -0.73 -6.57
CA ARG A 16 -18.49 -0.92 -5.42
C ARG A 16 -17.59 -2.15 -5.57
N ARG A 17 -18.12 -3.25 -6.12
CA ARG A 17 -17.33 -4.46 -6.45
C ARG A 17 -16.35 -4.21 -7.59
N GLN A 18 -16.73 -3.39 -8.57
CA GLN A 18 -15.80 -2.96 -9.61
C GLN A 18 -14.67 -2.10 -9.02
N LEU A 19 -15.01 -1.16 -8.12
CA LEU A 19 -14.02 -0.38 -7.40
C LEU A 19 -13.09 -1.27 -6.57
N ASP A 20 -13.62 -2.26 -5.85
CA ASP A 20 -12.80 -3.20 -5.07
C ASP A 20 -11.77 -3.92 -5.94
N ARG A 21 -12.20 -4.41 -7.11
CA ARG A 21 -11.30 -5.03 -8.10
C ARG A 21 -10.21 -4.07 -8.57
N LYS A 22 -10.56 -2.82 -8.86
CA LYS A 22 -9.59 -1.78 -9.26
C LYS A 22 -8.58 -1.51 -8.14
N LEU A 23 -9.04 -1.30 -6.91
CA LEU A 23 -8.16 -1.04 -5.76
C LEU A 23 -7.19 -2.21 -5.50
N ASN A 24 -7.66 -3.45 -5.61
CA ASN A 24 -6.80 -4.63 -5.45
C ASN A 24 -5.79 -4.78 -6.60
N ALA A 25 -6.19 -4.47 -7.84
CA ALA A 25 -5.25 -4.44 -8.97
C ALA A 25 -4.16 -3.38 -8.78
N THR A 26 -4.54 -2.16 -8.35
CA THR A 26 -3.58 -1.10 -8.00
C THR A 26 -2.65 -1.54 -6.86
N LEU A 27 -3.18 -2.18 -5.82
CA LEU A 27 -2.37 -2.70 -4.72
C LEU A 27 -1.36 -3.76 -5.20
N GLY A 28 -1.74 -4.60 -6.16
CA GLY A 28 -0.86 -5.56 -6.82
C GLY A 28 0.32 -4.87 -7.52
N GLY A 29 0.06 -3.81 -8.30
CA GLY A 29 1.11 -3.01 -8.96
C GLY A 29 2.06 -2.35 -7.97
N LEU A 30 1.52 -1.72 -6.92
CA LEU A 30 2.32 -1.04 -5.90
C LEU A 30 3.28 -1.97 -5.15
N ARG A 31 2.95 -3.26 -5.00
CA ARG A 31 3.84 -4.24 -4.35
C ARG A 31 5.10 -4.52 -5.18
N GLY A 32 4.99 -4.57 -6.50
CA GLY A 32 6.15 -4.74 -7.37
C GLY A 32 7.09 -3.54 -7.28
N GLU A 33 6.52 -2.33 -7.30
CA GLU A 33 7.29 -1.08 -7.13
C GLU A 33 7.92 -0.97 -5.73
N LEU A 34 7.24 -1.46 -4.68
CA LEU A 34 7.79 -1.51 -3.34
C LEU A 34 9.05 -2.39 -3.27
N GLN A 35 9.00 -3.57 -3.88
CA GLN A 35 10.16 -4.47 -3.88
C GLN A 35 11.36 -3.84 -4.58
N ALA A 36 11.14 -3.21 -5.74
CA ALA A 36 12.21 -2.51 -6.45
C ALA A 36 12.85 -1.38 -5.61
N LEU A 37 12.07 -0.68 -4.78
CA LEU A 37 12.58 0.35 -3.87
C LEU A 37 13.36 -0.25 -2.69
N ILE A 38 12.94 -1.41 -2.17
CA ILE A 38 13.68 -2.15 -1.14
C ILE A 38 15.06 -2.54 -1.68
N ASP A 39 15.10 -3.16 -2.86
CA ASP A 39 16.33 -3.62 -3.48
C ASP A 39 17.28 -2.43 -3.76
N ALA A 40 16.76 -1.32 -4.28
CA ALA A 40 17.53 -0.11 -4.53
C ALA A 40 18.10 0.54 -3.25
N LEU A 41 17.37 0.48 -2.14
CA LEU A 41 17.84 0.96 -0.84
C LEU A 41 18.94 0.06 -0.28
N GLU A 42 18.79 -1.26 -0.40
CA GLU A 42 19.80 -2.23 0.03
C GLU A 42 21.10 -2.06 -0.76
N GLU A 43 21.03 -1.91 -2.07
CA GLU A 43 22.17 -1.63 -2.95
C GLU A 43 22.85 -0.30 -2.55
N SER A 44 22.07 0.76 -2.36
CA SER A 44 22.60 2.07 -1.94
C SER A 44 23.32 1.99 -0.59
N ARG A 45 22.74 1.27 0.38
CA ARG A 45 23.37 1.04 1.69
C ARG A 45 24.63 0.19 1.59
N ALA A 46 24.66 -0.81 0.71
CA ALA A 46 25.85 -1.60 0.46
C ALA A 46 26.98 -0.75 -0.12
N ALA A 47 26.68 0.15 -1.07
CA ALA A 47 27.64 1.08 -1.63
C ALA A 47 28.21 2.04 -0.57
N VAL A 48 27.36 2.60 0.30
CA VAL A 48 27.79 3.43 1.44
C VAL A 48 28.76 2.67 2.34
N ARG A 49 28.43 1.42 2.72
CA ARG A 49 29.29 0.60 3.58
C ARG A 49 30.63 0.27 2.93
N ALA A 50 30.63 -0.09 1.65
CA ALA A 50 31.86 -0.40 0.92
C ALA A 50 32.78 0.84 0.83
N HIS A 51 32.20 2.01 0.57
CA HIS A 51 32.94 3.26 0.49
C HIS A 51 33.48 3.71 1.86
N ALA A 52 32.69 3.57 2.93
CA ALA A 52 33.14 3.80 4.31
C ALA A 52 34.34 2.93 4.69
N ALA A 53 34.32 1.64 4.33
CA ALA A 53 35.46 0.74 4.57
C ALA A 53 36.72 1.19 3.81
N GLY A 54 36.56 1.67 2.58
CA GLY A 54 37.63 2.29 1.80
C GLY A 54 38.22 3.51 2.50
N LEU A 55 37.37 4.44 2.96
CA LEU A 55 37.79 5.62 3.73
C LEU A 55 38.55 5.24 5.00
N ALA A 56 38.06 4.28 5.78
CA ALA A 56 38.75 3.82 7.00
C ALA A 56 40.14 3.24 6.69
N ALA A 57 40.29 2.51 5.58
CA ALA A 57 41.58 2.01 5.12
C ALA A 57 42.53 3.14 4.70
N HIS A 58 42.01 4.24 4.14
CA HIS A 58 42.81 5.43 3.82
C HIS A 58 43.22 6.21 5.08
N ASP A 59 42.32 6.38 6.03
CA ASP A 59 42.61 7.01 7.32
C ASP A 59 43.72 6.22 8.05
N GLY A 60 43.67 4.89 8.06
CA GLY A 60 44.74 4.05 8.63
C GLY A 60 46.11 4.19 7.94
N LYS A 61 46.14 4.44 6.62
CA LYS A 61 47.40 4.73 5.90
C LYS A 61 47.98 6.08 6.31
N ILE A 62 47.12 7.08 6.51
CA ILE A 62 47.53 8.40 6.98
C ILE A 62 48.12 8.29 8.39
N ASP A 63 47.46 7.56 9.29
CA ASP A 63 47.92 7.35 10.66
C ASP A 63 49.29 6.65 10.70
N ALA A 64 49.47 5.61 9.88
CA ALA A 64 50.76 4.91 9.78
C ALA A 64 51.88 5.82 9.27
N LEU A 65 51.59 6.73 8.34
CA LEU A 65 52.56 7.66 7.77
C LEU A 65 52.96 8.77 8.75
N LEU A 66 52.03 9.18 9.63
CA LEU A 66 52.30 10.12 10.73
C LEU A 66 53.02 9.48 11.92
N GLY A 67 52.79 8.17 12.17
CA GLY A 67 53.44 7.41 13.24
C GLY A 67 54.79 6.78 12.87
N GLY A 68 55.20 6.82 11.60
CA GLY A 68 56.40 6.18 11.08
C GLY A 68 57.69 7.01 11.22
N VAL A 69 58.84 6.35 11.09
CA VAL A 69 60.19 6.96 11.24
C VAL A 69 60.63 7.77 10.01
N SER A 70 59.93 7.64 8.87
CA SER A 70 60.25 8.27 7.58
C SER A 70 59.02 8.97 7.00
N PHE A 71 58.71 10.17 7.51
CA PHE A 71 57.64 11.01 6.99
C PHE A 71 57.98 11.61 5.62
N ARG A 72 57.06 11.51 4.66
CA ARG A 72 57.15 12.18 3.36
C ARG A 72 55.95 13.10 3.16
N ALA A 73 56.20 14.41 3.20
CA ALA A 73 55.16 15.44 3.12
C ALA A 73 54.30 15.33 1.85
N ASP A 74 54.93 15.06 0.70
CA ASP A 74 54.22 14.95 -0.59
C ASP A 74 53.24 13.77 -0.62
N GLU A 75 53.62 12.64 -0.03
CA GLU A 75 52.76 11.45 0.05
C GLU A 75 51.59 11.70 1.01
N TYR A 76 51.86 12.37 2.13
CA TYR A 76 50.82 12.80 3.06
C TYR A 76 49.78 13.73 2.41
N LEU A 77 50.25 14.77 1.69
CA LEU A 77 49.36 15.72 1.03
C LEU A 77 48.46 15.03 -0.01
N LYS A 78 49.04 14.14 -0.83
CA LYS A 78 48.27 13.34 -1.81
C LYS A 78 47.20 12.47 -1.15
N LEU A 79 47.53 11.80 -0.04
CA LEU A 79 46.57 10.97 0.69
C LEU A 79 45.45 11.84 1.29
N ARG A 80 45.77 13.02 1.81
CA ARG A 80 44.80 13.94 2.40
C ARG A 80 43.83 14.51 1.34
N GLU A 81 44.35 14.92 0.19
CA GLU A 81 43.51 15.37 -0.94
C GLU A 81 42.58 14.27 -1.42
N PHE A 82 43.10 13.06 -1.64
CA PHE A 82 42.30 11.91 -2.02
C PHE A 82 41.20 11.63 -0.98
N ARG A 83 41.55 11.65 0.31
CA ARG A 83 40.61 11.41 1.41
C ARG A 83 39.51 12.47 1.46
N SER A 84 39.82 13.73 1.19
CA SER A 84 38.83 14.81 1.08
C SER A 84 37.82 14.52 -0.03
N HIS A 85 38.31 14.19 -1.23
CA HIS A 85 37.43 13.87 -2.36
C HIS A 85 36.60 12.59 -2.10
N ALA A 86 37.19 11.59 -1.47
CA ALA A 86 36.47 10.38 -1.07
C ALA A 86 35.39 10.67 -0.03
N ALA A 87 35.63 11.57 0.93
CA ALA A 87 34.62 11.97 1.92
C ALA A 87 33.42 12.67 1.27
N GLU A 88 33.65 13.51 0.25
CA GLU A 88 32.56 14.13 -0.53
C GLU A 88 31.73 13.08 -1.27
N GLN A 89 32.37 12.12 -1.93
CA GLN A 89 31.68 11.01 -2.58
C GLN A 89 30.87 10.17 -1.59
N HIS A 90 31.42 9.92 -0.40
CA HIS A 90 30.72 9.20 0.66
C HIS A 90 29.45 9.93 1.10
N ALA A 91 29.54 11.25 1.34
CA ALA A 91 28.38 12.07 1.69
C ALA A 91 27.30 12.05 0.59
N MET A 92 27.70 12.05 -0.69
CA MET A 92 26.76 11.89 -1.80
C MET A 92 26.05 10.53 -1.80
N LEU A 93 26.78 9.45 -1.50
CA LEU A 93 26.19 8.11 -1.37
C LEU A 93 25.22 8.01 -0.20
N GLU A 94 25.56 8.60 0.95
CA GLU A 94 24.67 8.68 2.11
C GLU A 94 23.38 9.44 1.79
N ALA A 95 23.51 10.59 1.11
CA ALA A 95 22.35 11.36 0.67
C ALA A 95 21.45 10.56 -0.29
N ARG A 96 22.04 9.80 -1.22
CA ARG A 96 21.28 8.92 -2.13
C ARG A 96 20.57 7.80 -1.37
N ALA A 97 21.23 7.17 -0.40
CA ALA A 97 20.62 6.14 0.43
C ALA A 97 19.47 6.71 1.29
N ALA A 98 19.62 7.93 1.81
CA ALA A 98 18.56 8.61 2.54
C ALA A 98 17.35 8.92 1.63
N GLN A 99 17.59 9.40 0.40
CA GLN A 99 16.53 9.64 -0.59
C GLN A 99 15.79 8.35 -0.96
N ALA A 100 16.52 7.25 -1.18
CA ALA A 100 15.91 5.93 -1.42
C ALA A 100 15.05 5.47 -0.23
N GLY A 101 15.51 5.72 0.99
CA GLY A 101 14.76 5.43 2.22
C GLY A 101 13.46 6.24 2.33
N GLN A 102 13.50 7.53 1.98
CA GLN A 102 12.31 8.39 1.94
C GLN A 102 11.31 7.93 0.87
N ALA A 103 11.80 7.55 -0.31
CA ALA A 103 10.96 7.02 -1.38
C ALA A 103 10.25 5.71 -0.96
N LEU A 104 10.98 4.81 -0.28
CA LEU A 104 10.41 3.58 0.28
C LEU A 104 9.32 3.88 1.30
N ALA A 105 9.59 4.76 2.29
CA ALA A 105 8.63 5.13 3.32
C ALA A 105 7.36 5.78 2.72
N ALA A 106 7.52 6.65 1.71
CA ALA A 106 6.39 7.25 1.00
C ALA A 106 5.54 6.17 0.29
N LYS A 107 6.18 5.16 -0.30
CA LYS A 107 5.48 4.04 -0.95
C LYS A 107 4.72 3.17 0.03
N GLU A 108 5.31 2.87 1.18
CA GLU A 108 4.65 2.13 2.25
C GLU A 108 3.43 2.88 2.78
N ALA A 109 3.53 4.20 2.96
CA ALA A 109 2.40 5.04 3.34
C ALA A 109 1.28 5.01 2.28
N GLN A 110 1.63 5.08 0.99
CA GLN A 110 0.66 4.96 -0.11
C GLN A 110 -0.08 3.62 -0.07
N ILE A 111 0.65 2.52 0.14
CA ILE A 111 0.08 1.18 0.28
C ILE A 111 -0.84 1.09 1.51
N GLY A 112 -0.44 1.68 2.65
CA GLY A 112 -1.26 1.73 3.86
C GLY A 112 -2.57 2.49 3.65
N ALA A 113 -2.53 3.64 2.98
CA ALA A 113 -3.71 4.41 2.61
C ALA A 113 -4.66 3.61 1.70
N LEU A 114 -4.11 2.94 0.68
CA LEU A 114 -4.90 2.11 -0.24
C LEU A 114 -5.56 0.92 0.45
N ARG A 115 -4.83 0.24 1.36
CA ARG A 115 -5.40 -0.85 2.19
C ARG A 115 -6.57 -0.36 3.03
N THR A 116 -6.44 0.84 3.62
CA THR A 116 -7.52 1.47 4.39
C THR A 116 -8.74 1.74 3.50
N GLU A 117 -8.54 2.21 2.27
CA GLU A 117 -9.62 2.43 1.32
C GLU A 117 -10.34 1.12 0.93
N ILE A 118 -9.59 0.04 0.69
CA ILE A 118 -10.14 -1.29 0.42
C ILE A 118 -11.05 -1.74 1.57
N VAL A 119 -10.56 -1.66 2.82
CA VAL A 119 -11.35 -2.05 4.00
C VAL A 119 -12.63 -1.22 4.10
N ARG A 120 -12.55 0.11 3.92
CA ARG A 120 -13.72 0.99 3.91
C ARG A 120 -14.71 0.64 2.81
N ASN A 121 -14.23 0.30 1.61
CA ASN A 121 -15.08 -0.07 0.49
C ASN A 121 -15.77 -1.43 0.73
N ARG A 122 -15.06 -2.41 1.31
CA ARG A 122 -15.64 -3.70 1.69
C ARG A 122 -16.73 -3.56 2.74
N ALA A 123 -16.50 -2.77 3.79
CA ALA A 123 -17.53 -2.47 4.78
C ALA A 123 -18.80 -1.85 4.14
N ARG A 124 -18.64 -0.97 3.14
CA ARG A 124 -19.78 -0.41 2.40
C ARG A 124 -20.50 -1.47 1.56
N ILE A 125 -19.77 -2.37 0.90
CA ILE A 125 -20.37 -3.50 0.17
C ILE A 125 -21.23 -4.33 1.11
N ASP A 126 -20.72 -4.66 2.29
CA ASP A 126 -21.43 -5.49 3.27
C ASP A 126 -22.69 -4.78 3.78
N ILE A 127 -22.60 -3.49 4.12
CA ILE A 127 -23.75 -2.70 4.59
C ILE A 127 -24.83 -2.63 3.51
N TYR A 128 -24.47 -2.33 2.27
CA TYR A 128 -25.45 -2.25 1.17
C TYR A 128 -26.00 -3.62 0.78
N GLY A 129 -25.19 -4.68 0.91
CA GLY A 129 -25.62 -6.07 0.72
C GLY A 129 -26.71 -6.44 1.70
N LYS A 130 -26.46 -6.24 3.00
CA LYS A 130 -27.44 -6.49 4.07
C LYS A 130 -28.73 -5.70 3.86
N ARG A 131 -28.63 -4.40 3.53
CA ARG A 131 -29.82 -3.55 3.26
C ARG A 131 -30.63 -4.06 2.07
N ARG A 132 -29.97 -4.51 1.00
CA ARG A 132 -30.65 -5.11 -0.15
C ARG A 132 -31.35 -6.39 0.24
N ASP A 133 -30.68 -7.27 0.98
CA ASP A 133 -31.23 -8.58 1.36
C ASP A 133 -32.42 -8.43 2.33
N THR A 134 -32.36 -7.49 3.29
CA THR A 134 -33.51 -7.14 4.15
C THR A 134 -34.69 -6.62 3.35
N LEU A 135 -34.44 -5.77 2.35
CA LEU A 135 -35.50 -5.22 1.49
C LEU A 135 -36.16 -6.32 0.65
N VAL A 136 -35.37 -7.24 0.08
CA VAL A 136 -35.88 -8.38 -0.68
C VAL A 136 -36.78 -9.25 0.20
N LYS A 137 -36.32 -9.61 1.41
CA LYS A 137 -37.12 -10.39 2.36
C LYS A 137 -38.43 -9.70 2.75
N ALA A 138 -38.41 -8.38 2.94
CA ALA A 138 -39.62 -7.63 3.27
C ALA A 138 -40.63 -7.61 2.11
N ILE A 139 -40.15 -7.59 0.86
CA ILE A 139 -41.00 -7.70 -0.33
C ILE A 139 -41.58 -9.11 -0.45
N GLU A 140 -40.77 -10.14 -0.22
CA GLU A 140 -41.20 -11.54 -0.24
C GLU A 140 -42.30 -11.79 0.80
N LEU A 141 -42.08 -11.37 2.06
CA LEU A 141 -43.07 -11.49 3.12
C LEU A 141 -44.38 -10.76 2.79
N ALA A 142 -44.30 -9.53 2.25
CA ALA A 142 -45.49 -8.78 1.88
C ALA A 142 -46.29 -9.43 0.73
N ILE A 143 -45.62 -10.20 -0.14
CA ILE A 143 -46.30 -10.96 -1.20
C ILE A 143 -46.99 -12.20 -0.60
N GLU A 144 -46.31 -12.92 0.31
CA GLU A 144 -46.88 -14.07 1.03
C GLU A 144 -48.12 -13.66 1.83
N ASP A 145 -48.03 -12.57 2.62
CA ASP A 145 -49.15 -12.04 3.41
C ASP A 145 -50.36 -11.69 2.53
N ALA A 146 -50.13 -11.05 1.38
CA ALA A 146 -51.19 -10.69 0.43
C ALA A 146 -51.87 -11.92 -0.19
N GLN A 147 -51.11 -13.00 -0.45
CA GLN A 147 -51.66 -14.26 -0.96
C GLN A 147 -52.48 -15.01 0.10
N ASP A 148 -52.05 -14.96 1.36
CA ASP A 148 -52.77 -15.57 2.47
C ASP A 148 -54.11 -14.86 2.73
N GLU A 149 -54.14 -13.52 2.67
CA GLU A 149 -55.38 -12.73 2.76
C GLU A 149 -56.37 -13.10 1.64
N GLU A 150 -55.93 -13.12 0.37
CA GLU A 150 -56.77 -13.48 -0.79
C GLU A 150 -57.33 -14.92 -0.68
N THR A 151 -56.52 -15.85 -0.17
CA THR A 151 -56.92 -17.24 0.06
C THR A 151 -57.95 -17.37 1.19
N SER A 152 -57.83 -16.55 2.24
CA SER A 152 -58.74 -16.54 3.37
C SER A 152 -60.12 -15.93 3.04
N GLU A 153 -60.17 -14.91 2.17
CA GLU A 153 -61.41 -14.32 1.69
C GLU A 153 -62.16 -15.28 0.76
N SER A 154 -61.45 -16.00 -0.10
CA SER A 154 -61.99 -17.00 -1.02
C SER A 154 -62.59 -18.23 -0.32
N ARG A 155 -62.24 -18.48 0.96
CA ARG A 155 -62.75 -19.59 1.78
C ARG A 155 -63.93 -19.23 2.67
N ARG A 156 -64.40 -17.97 2.69
CA ARG A 156 -65.60 -17.62 3.46
C ARG A 156 -66.83 -18.30 2.83
N PRO A 157 -67.57 -19.16 3.55
CA PRO A 157 -68.80 -19.70 3.03
C PRO A 157 -69.78 -18.55 2.76
N GLY A 158 -70.32 -18.49 1.55
CA GLY A 158 -71.32 -17.49 1.18
C GLY A 158 -72.54 -17.56 2.11
N PRO A 159 -73.29 -16.44 2.29
CA PRO A 159 -74.44 -16.44 3.16
C PRO A 159 -75.41 -17.54 2.74
N ALA A 160 -75.71 -18.45 3.67
CA ALA A 160 -76.77 -19.42 3.49
C ALA A 160 -78.10 -18.66 3.39
N PHE A 161 -78.73 -18.72 2.21
CA PHE A 161 -80.10 -18.24 1.99
C PHE A 161 -81.11 -19.17 2.64
#